data_AF-S4PU75-F1
#
_entry.id   AF-S4PU75-F1
#
_cell.length_a   1.000
_cell.length_b   1.000
_cell.length_c   1.000
_cell.angle_alpha   90.00
_cell.angle_beta   90.00
_cell.angle_gamma   90.00
#
_symmetry.space_group_name_H-M   'P 1'
#
loop_
_entity.id
_entity.type
_entity.pdbx_description
1 polymer ?
#
loop_
_entity_poly.entity_id
_entity_poly.type
_entity_poly.pdbx_seq_one_letter_code
_entity_poly.pdbx_strand_id
1 'polypeptide(L)'
;MRELSQQMCKLLVSKRAMLLEYFSLEVTAQGELSALPLLLDNHTPFMGALPIYLVRLVTEVNWDSEKECFDTLSRQTAIFYSQPNPDTLEDAIK
;
A
#
# COMPACT_ATOMS: atom_id res chain seq x y z
N MET A 1 9.92 -4.39 -18.36
CA MET A 1 8.76 -4.24 -17.45
C MET A 1 8.66 -5.37 -16.42
N ARG A 2 8.73 -6.65 -16.84
CA ARG A 2 8.67 -7.81 -15.91
C ARG A 2 9.80 -7.86 -14.87
N GLU A 3 11.01 -7.44 -15.24
CA GLU A 3 12.16 -7.45 -14.33
C GLU A 3 11.99 -6.44 -13.18
N LEU A 4 11.51 -5.23 -13.51
CA LEU A 4 11.23 -4.19 -12.50
C LEU A 4 10.14 -4.64 -11.51
N SER A 5 9.04 -5.21 -12.01
CA SER A 5 7.97 -5.71 -11.13
C SER A 5 8.45 -6.84 -10.22
N GLN A 6 9.36 -7.71 -10.70
CA GLN A 6 9.97 -8.75 -9.87
C GLN A 6 10.88 -8.16 -8.78
N GLN A 7 11.65 -7.11 -9.08
CA GLN A 7 12.47 -6.41 -8.08
C GLN A 7 11.60 -5.72 -7.02
N MET A 8 10.52 -5.05 -7.45
CA MET A 8 9.53 -4.45 -6.56
C MET A 8 8.91 -5.49 -5.62
N CYS A 9 8.48 -6.63 -6.16
CA CYS A 9 7.91 -7.71 -5.37
C CYS A 9 8.93 -8.29 -4.37
N LYS A 10 10.17 -8.53 -4.81
CA LYS A 10 11.25 -9.00 -3.92
C LYS A 10 11.49 -8.05 -2.76
N LEU A 11 11.47 -6.73 -3.00
CA LEU A 11 11.62 -5.74 -1.94
C LEU A 11 10.50 -5.87 -0.90
N LEU A 12 9.23 -5.86 -1.34
CA LEU A 12 8.09 -5.95 -0.42
C LEU A 12 8.07 -7.28 0.36
N VAL A 13 8.37 -8.40 -0.29
CA VAL A 13 8.51 -9.71 0.38
C VAL A 13 9.62 -9.68 1.43
N SER A 14 10.75 -9.02 1.16
CA SER A 14 11.84 -8.87 2.14
C SER A 14 11.46 -8.04 3.37
N LYS A 15 10.45 -7.18 3.25
CA LYS A 15 9.97 -6.29 4.33
C LYS A 15 8.67 -6.79 4.99
N ARG A 16 8.14 -7.95 4.59
CA ARG A 16 6.82 -8.47 4.99
C ARG A 16 6.57 -8.52 6.50
N ALA A 17 7.57 -8.90 7.29
CA ALA A 17 7.42 -9.02 8.73
C ALA A 17 7.15 -7.65 9.37
N MET A 18 7.93 -6.65 8.96
CA MET A 18 7.80 -5.28 9.42
C MET A 18 6.50 -4.63 8.95
N LEU A 19 6.10 -4.87 7.70
CA LEU A 19 4.83 -4.39 7.13
C LEU A 19 3.62 -4.92 7.91
N LEU A 20 3.64 -6.20 8.29
CA LEU A 20 2.58 -6.81 9.07
C LEU A 20 2.56 -6.26 10.50
N GLU A 21 3.73 -6.20 11.15
CA GLU A 21 3.84 -5.82 12.56
C GLU A 21 3.48 -4.35 12.83
N TYR A 22 3.91 -3.42 11.97
CA TYR A 22 3.71 -1.99 12.21
C TYR A 22 2.55 -1.37 11.44
N PHE A 23 2.20 -1.93 10.27
CA PHE A 23 1.23 -1.32 9.37
C PHE A 23 0.05 -2.22 9.04
N SER A 24 -0.02 -3.43 9.62
CA SER A 24 -1.07 -4.42 9.31
C SER A 24 -1.25 -4.65 7.79
N LEU A 25 -0.15 -4.51 7.04
CA LEU A 25 -0.09 -4.76 5.60
C LEU A 25 0.58 -6.11 5.41
N GLU A 26 -0.16 -7.09 4.92
CA GLU A 26 0.31 -8.47 4.85
C GLU A 26 0.68 -8.84 3.41
N VAL A 27 1.94 -9.23 3.23
CA VAL A 27 2.47 -9.81 1.98
C VAL A 27 2.91 -11.24 2.26
N THR A 28 2.37 -12.20 1.50
CA THR A 28 2.69 -13.62 1.62
C THR A 28 4.11 -13.91 1.15
N ALA A 29 4.64 -15.09 1.51
CA ALA A 29 5.96 -15.53 1.03
C ALA A 29 6.03 -15.70 -0.51
N GLN A 30 4.87 -15.87 -1.15
CA GLN A 30 4.69 -15.97 -2.59
C GLN A 30 4.61 -14.61 -3.28
N GLY A 31 4.57 -13.50 -2.52
CA GLY A 31 4.48 -12.14 -3.04
C GLY A 31 3.06 -11.69 -3.34
N GLU A 32 2.06 -12.31 -2.72
CA GLU A 32 0.66 -11.91 -2.82
C GLU A 32 0.32 -10.94 -1.68
N LEU A 33 -0.50 -9.93 -1.95
CA LEU A 33 -1.03 -9.03 -0.93
C LEU A 33 -2.29 -9.68 -0.34
N SER A 34 -2.27 -10.04 0.95
CA SER A 34 -3.39 -10.70 1.63
C SER A 34 -4.21 -9.76 2.52
N ALA A 35 -3.60 -8.68 3.04
CA ALA A 35 -4.30 -7.72 3.89
C ALA A 35 -3.77 -6.29 3.74
N LEU A 36 -4.65 -5.33 4.04
CA LEU A 36 -4.39 -3.89 4.11
C LEU A 36 -4.83 -3.34 5.48
N PRO A 37 -4.26 -2.22 5.96
CA PRO A 37 -4.60 -1.63 7.25
C PRO A 37 -6.04 -1.11 7.35
N LEU A 38 -6.78 -1.51 8.39
CA LEU A 38 -8.05 -0.87 8.72
C LEU A 38 -7.81 0.44 9.48
N LEU A 39 -7.82 1.58 8.78
CA LEU A 39 -7.56 2.90 9.39
C LEU A 39 -8.81 3.54 10.02
N LEU A 40 -9.98 3.34 9.40
CA LEU A 40 -11.26 3.88 9.83
C LEU A 40 -12.36 2.84 9.62
N ASP A 41 -13.30 2.74 10.55
CA ASP A 41 -14.42 1.83 10.45
C ASP A 41 -15.28 2.16 9.22
N ASN A 42 -15.68 1.11 8.48
CA ASN A 42 -16.47 1.20 7.26
C ASN A 42 -15.84 2.06 6.14
N HIS A 43 -14.52 2.28 6.18
CA HIS A 43 -13.79 2.95 5.10
C HIS A 43 -12.88 1.98 4.37
N THR A 44 -13.20 1.71 3.11
CA THR A 44 -12.34 0.94 2.20
C THR A 44 -11.71 1.90 1.20
N PRO A 45 -10.37 1.91 1.04
CA PRO A 45 -9.73 2.79 0.07
C PRO A 45 -10.09 2.38 -1.37
N PHE A 46 -9.95 3.30 -2.32
CA PHE A 46 -10.27 3.00 -3.72
C PHE A 46 -9.28 1.99 -4.30
N MET A 47 -9.73 0.75 -4.50
CA MET A 47 -8.89 -0.36 -4.98
C MET A 47 -8.29 -0.12 -6.38
N GLY A 48 -8.90 0.74 -7.21
CA GLY A 48 -8.32 1.14 -8.49
C GLY A 48 -6.97 1.88 -8.35
N ALA A 49 -6.71 2.46 -7.18
CA ALA A 49 -5.42 3.09 -6.85
C ALA A 49 -4.40 2.12 -6.20
N LEU A 50 -4.75 0.85 -5.98
CA LEU A 50 -3.85 -0.12 -5.37
C LEU A 50 -2.54 -0.33 -6.17
N PRO A 51 -2.56 -0.45 -7.52
CA PRO A 51 -1.31 -0.65 -8.27
C PRO A 51 -0.33 0.50 -8.09
N ILE A 52 -0.81 1.75 -8.07
CA ILE A 52 0.06 2.92 -7.90
C ILE A 52 0.56 3.04 -6.45
N TYR A 53 -0.25 2.65 -5.47
CA TYR A 53 0.19 2.57 -4.07
C TYR A 53 1.37 1.61 -3.90
N LEU A 54 1.28 0.39 -4.46
CA LEU A 54 2.37 -0.60 -4.37
C LEU A 54 3.66 -0.13 -5.05
N VAL A 55 3.55 0.56 -6.20
CA VAL A 55 4.72 1.17 -6.86
C VAL A 55 5.35 2.22 -5.96
N ARG A 56 4.54 3.11 -5.35
CA ARG A 56 5.04 4.17 -4.46
C ARG A 56 5.64 3.63 -3.16
N LEU A 57 5.15 2.51 -2.65
CA LEU A 57 5.81 1.84 -1.52
C LEU A 57 7.25 1.45 -1.87
N VAL A 58 7.53 1.10 -3.12
CA VAL A 58 8.88 0.72 -3.53
C VAL A 58 9.72 1.95 -3.89
N THR A 59 9.15 2.95 -4.56
CA THR A 59 9.93 4.07 -5.13
C THR A 59 10.02 5.29 -4.21
N GLU A 60 9.02 5.53 -3.36
CA GLU A 60 8.91 6.77 -2.56
C GLU A 60 9.14 6.55 -1.07
N VAL A 61 9.26 5.30 -0.61
CA VAL A 61 9.57 5.00 0.79
C VAL A 61 11.08 4.92 0.96
N ASN A 62 11.59 5.66 1.94
CA ASN A 62 12.99 5.58 2.31
C ASN A 62 13.20 4.36 3.23
N TRP A 63 13.73 3.25 2.70
CA TRP A 63 13.95 2.01 3.46
C TRP A 63 15.27 1.97 4.25
N ASP A 64 16.10 3.01 4.13
CA ASP A 64 17.46 3.04 4.69
C ASP A 64 17.52 3.73 6.07
N SER A 65 16.55 4.59 6.38
CA SER A 65 16.43 5.30 7.65
C SER A 65 15.12 4.94 8.32
N GLU A 66 15.16 4.44 9.55
CA GLU A 66 13.96 4.03 10.29
C GLU A 66 12.92 5.17 10.37
N LYS A 67 13.32 6.34 10.85
CA LYS A 67 12.40 7.48 11.00
C LYS A 67 11.77 7.88 9.66
N GLU A 68 12.57 7.97 8.61
CA GLU A 68 12.09 8.36 7.28
C GLU A 68 11.23 7.25 6.66
N CYS A 69 11.53 5.98 6.92
CA CYS A 69 10.74 4.84 6.48
C CYS A 69 9.31 4.94 7.02
N PHE A 70 9.16 5.13 8.33
CA PHE A 70 7.84 5.24 8.95
C PHE A 70 7.08 6.48 8.47
N ASP A 71 7.75 7.65 8.36
CA ASP A 71 7.10 8.87 7.87
C ASP A 71 6.65 8.73 6.41
N THR A 72 7.56 8.33 5.51
CA THR A 72 7.26 8.22 4.08
C THR A 72 6.25 7.11 3.77
N LEU A 73 6.34 5.95 4.42
CA LEU A 73 5.36 4.87 4.26
C LEU A 73 3.97 5.31 4.75
N SER A 74 3.89 5.93 5.94
CA SER A 74 2.63 6.46 6.46
C SER A 74 2.00 7.48 5.51
N ARG A 75 2.82 8.36 4.91
CA ARG A 75 2.34 9.31 3.89
C ARG A 75 1.81 8.63 2.65
N GLN A 76 2.50 7.62 2.11
CA GLN A 76 2.00 6.90 0.93
C GLN A 76 0.69 6.16 1.23
N THR A 77 0.58 5.57 2.43
CA THR A 77 -0.66 4.95 2.89
C THR A 77 -1.76 5.98 3.03
N ALA A 78 -1.51 7.13 3.66
CA ALA A 78 -2.51 8.21 3.77
C ALA A 78 -3.00 8.69 2.38
N ILE A 79 -2.08 8.86 1.41
CA ILE A 79 -2.44 9.25 0.04
C ILE A 79 -3.33 8.20 -0.63
N PHE A 80 -3.05 6.91 -0.42
CA PHE A 80 -3.88 5.82 -0.95
C PHE A 80 -5.28 5.83 -0.32
N TYR A 81 -5.36 5.98 1.01
CA TYR A 81 -6.62 6.00 1.74
C TYR A 81 -7.45 7.28 1.54
N SER A 82 -6.83 8.36 1.06
CA SER A 82 -7.52 9.61 0.74
C SER A 82 -7.96 9.70 -0.73
N GLN A 83 -7.67 8.72 -1.59
CA GLN A 83 -8.07 8.79 -2.99
C GLN A 83 -9.61 8.76 -3.10
N PRO A 84 -10.23 9.70 -3.85
CA PRO A 84 -11.66 9.65 -4.09
C PRO A 84 -12.00 8.39 -4.87
N ASN A 85 -13.07 7.70 -4.48
CA ASN A 85 -13.60 6.58 -5.24
C ASN A 85 -14.59 7.11 -6.30
N PRO A 86 -14.23 7.12 -7.60
CA PRO A 86 -15.13 7.61 -8.65
C PRO A 86 -16.43 6.78 -8.73
N ASP A 87 -16.41 5.51 -8.34
CA ASP A 87 -17.56 4.62 -8.43
C ASP A 87 -18.67 5.01 -7.43
N THR A 88 -18.30 5.59 -6.28
CA THR A 88 -19.27 6.02 -5.25
C THR A 88 -20.11 7.24 -5.66
N LEU A 89 -19.70 7.98 -6.69
CA LEU A 89 -20.48 9.11 -7.22
C LEU A 89 -21.69 8.64 -8.05
N GLU A 90 -21.64 7.45 -8.65
CA GLU A 90 -22.76 6.89 -9.41
C GLU A 90 -23.88 6.35 -8.51
N ASP A 91 -23.53 5.84 -7.34
CA ASP A 91 -24.50 5.31 -6.37
C ASP A 91 -25.22 6.42 -5.57
N ALA A 92 -24.64 7.63 -5.49
CA ALA A 92 -25.24 8.78 -4.81
C ALA A 92 -26.28 9.54 -5.65
N ILE A 93 -26.37 9.25 -6.96
CA ILE A 93 -27.25 9.94 -7.93
C ILE A 93 -28.48 9.10 -8.30
N LYS A 94 -28.55 7.84 -7.85
CA LYS A 94 -29.76 6.99 -7.95
C LYS A 94 -30.64 7.14 -6.72
#